data_AF-A0A6M0H4G9-F1
#
_entry.id   AF-A0A6M0H4G9-F1
#
_cell.length_a   1.000
_cell.length_b   1.000
_cell.length_c   1.000
_cell.angle_alpha   90.00
_cell.angle_beta   90.00
_cell.angle_gamma   90.00
#
_symmetry.space_group_name_H-M   'P 1'
#
loop_
_entity.id
_entity.type
_entity.pdbx_description
1 polymer ?
#
loop_
_entity_poly.entity_id
_entity_poly.type
_entity_poly.pdbx_seq_one_letter_code
_entity_poly.pdbx_strand_id
1 'polypeptide(L)'
;MSDWGEISVNNTKQLKEDGLKKRIFNINAFAGIDRNGLEFRNIERQLLLYTTQQGEKIYIQYPGKETKTNDINRIRPWDFRPKLKLNNGCYIKDLSFADIWDDLYGIKELQKETLAILVTVFFRMAFMIDTEPVCSECCFMDMNLLNQVEAGRGIQRLKWYSYKPNTELMKYLNQTIGKIRGASIEAYLYYNDLLVQNEDCKYFYKDTHINEKKWNTKAGRYNTLMTHISVIEFLQGNMKFSQIMNKFQRGRGVAPVTQKSLYKASNGLITK
;
A
#
# COMPACT_ATOMS: atom_id res chain seq x y z
N MET A 1 -18.78 -16.91 17.51
CA MET A 1 -17.92 -15.73 17.52
C MET A 1 -16.50 -16.24 17.35
N SER A 2 -15.87 -15.92 16.23
CA SER A 2 -14.45 -16.24 16.06
C SER A 2 -13.65 -15.38 17.02
N ASP A 3 -12.78 -15.99 17.83
CA ASP A 3 -11.91 -15.25 18.74
C ASP A 3 -10.87 -14.50 17.92
N TRP A 4 -11.08 -13.19 17.73
CA TRP A 4 -10.20 -12.31 16.95
C TRP A 4 -8.98 -11.84 17.76
N GLY A 5 -8.64 -12.50 18.86
CA GLY A 5 -7.47 -12.19 19.68
C GLY A 5 -6.18 -12.05 18.86
N GLU A 6 -6.00 -12.87 17.83
CA GLU A 6 -4.84 -12.83 16.92
C GLU A 6 -4.77 -11.59 16.02
N ILE A 7 -5.91 -10.95 15.73
CA ILE A 7 -5.98 -9.73 14.91
C ILE A 7 -5.67 -8.49 15.73
N SER A 8 -5.99 -8.54 17.03
CA SER A 8 -5.84 -7.42 17.94
C SER A 8 -4.38 -6.94 18.03
N VAL A 9 -4.20 -5.66 18.32
CA VAL A 9 -2.88 -5.04 18.34
C VAL A 9 -2.78 -3.90 19.35
N ASN A 10 -1.75 -3.97 20.19
CA ASN A 10 -1.42 -2.91 21.15
C ASN A 10 -0.56 -1.84 20.47
N ASN A 11 -1.00 -0.58 20.45
CA ASN A 11 -0.33 0.55 19.78
C ASN A 11 0.86 1.10 20.59
N THR A 12 1.88 0.27 20.79
CA THR A 12 3.05 0.58 21.61
C THR A 12 4.09 1.43 20.88
N LYS A 13 5.03 2.01 21.64
CA LYS A 13 6.19 2.71 21.08
C LYS A 13 7.13 1.75 20.33
N GLN A 14 7.37 0.56 20.91
CA GLN A 14 8.22 -0.47 20.32
C GLN A 14 7.77 -0.86 18.92
N LEU A 15 6.46 -1.10 18.75
CA LEU A 15 5.85 -1.43 17.46
C LEU A 15 6.12 -0.37 16.38
N LYS A 16 6.08 0.92 16.76
CA LYS A 16 6.36 2.03 15.84
C LYS A 16 7.81 2.07 15.42
N GLU A 17 8.73 1.82 16.35
CA GLU A 17 10.16 1.79 16.11
C GLU A 17 10.56 0.62 15.21
N ASP A 18 10.00 -0.56 15.46
CA ASP A 18 10.26 -1.74 14.63
C ASP A 18 9.67 -1.58 13.23
N GLY A 19 8.45 -1.07 13.12
CA GLY A 19 7.85 -0.72 11.83
C GLY A 19 8.71 0.28 11.04
N LEU A 20 9.29 1.28 11.71
CA LEU A 20 10.18 2.24 11.05
C LEU A 20 11.46 1.58 10.52
N LYS A 21 12.09 0.69 11.29
CA LYS A 21 13.28 -0.06 10.83
C LYS A 21 12.97 -0.86 9.57
N LYS A 22 11.83 -1.57 9.55
CA LYS A 22 11.37 -2.34 8.38
C LYS A 22 11.08 -1.45 7.18
N ARG A 23 10.47 -0.27 7.37
CA ARG A 23 10.23 0.70 6.29
C ARG A 23 11.52 1.16 5.66
N ILE A 24 12.51 1.56 6.47
CA ILE A 24 13.84 1.98 5.98
C ILE A 24 14.51 0.84 5.22
N PHE A 25 14.44 -0.39 5.74
CA PHE A 25 14.97 -1.57 5.05
C PHE A 25 14.34 -1.73 3.65
N ASN A 26 13.01 -1.67 3.55
CA ASN A 26 12.33 -1.78 2.26
C ASN A 26 12.66 -0.61 1.33
N ILE A 27 12.72 0.63 1.83
CA ILE A 27 13.11 1.78 1.01
C ILE A 27 14.47 1.53 0.37
N ASN A 28 15.45 1.08 1.15
CA ASN A 28 16.79 0.79 0.64
C ASN A 28 16.79 -0.37 -0.35
N ALA A 29 16.01 -1.43 -0.09
CA ALA A 29 15.86 -2.56 -1.00
C ALA A 29 15.29 -2.12 -2.36
N PHE A 30 14.21 -1.33 -2.35
CA PHE A 30 13.57 -0.83 -3.57
C PHE A 30 14.39 0.28 -4.25
N ALA A 31 15.19 1.04 -3.51
CA ALA A 31 16.17 1.96 -4.10
C ALA A 31 17.22 1.19 -4.92
N GLY A 32 17.65 0.02 -4.44
CA GLY A 32 18.69 -0.80 -5.05
C GLY A 32 18.28 -1.69 -6.24
N ILE A 33 17.00 -1.70 -6.67
CA ILE A 33 16.62 -2.46 -7.88
C ILE A 33 17.25 -1.85 -9.13
N ASP A 34 17.66 -2.71 -10.06
CA ASP A 34 18.25 -2.28 -11.33
C ASP A 34 17.23 -1.50 -12.18
N ARG A 35 17.69 -0.36 -12.71
CA ARG A 35 16.91 0.56 -13.55
C ARG A 35 17.66 0.95 -14.83
N ASN A 36 18.78 0.29 -15.13
CA ASN A 36 19.59 0.62 -16.29
C ASN A 36 18.83 0.39 -17.59
N GLY A 37 18.90 1.35 -18.51
CA GLY A 37 18.21 1.28 -19.80
C GLY A 37 16.68 1.48 -19.73
N LEU A 38 16.11 1.75 -18.55
CA LEU A 38 14.67 1.98 -18.41
C LEU A 38 14.31 3.46 -18.42
N GLU A 39 13.13 3.77 -18.98
CA GLU A 39 12.61 5.13 -19.09
C GLU A 39 11.07 5.12 -19.06
N PHE A 40 10.50 6.04 -18.26
CA PHE A 40 9.05 6.19 -18.12
C PHE A 40 8.38 6.44 -19.48
N ARG A 41 7.31 5.69 -19.77
CA ARG A 41 6.57 5.65 -21.06
C ARG A 41 7.36 5.20 -22.28
N ASN A 42 8.59 4.71 -22.11
CA ASN A 42 9.38 4.14 -23.18
C ASN A 42 9.63 2.65 -22.90
N ILE A 43 10.63 2.33 -22.07
CA ILE A 43 10.90 0.95 -21.63
C ILE A 43 10.72 0.90 -20.12
N GLU A 44 9.68 0.20 -19.67
CA GLU A 44 9.38 0.03 -18.25
C GLU A 44 9.43 -1.45 -17.86
N ARG A 45 10.01 -1.75 -16.69
CA ARG A 45 10.11 -3.09 -16.13
C ARG A 45 8.91 -3.39 -15.24
N GLN A 46 8.25 -4.52 -15.49
CA GLN A 46 7.28 -5.14 -14.58
C GLN A 46 7.96 -6.24 -13.78
N LEU A 47 8.12 -6.04 -12.47
CA LEU A 47 8.74 -6.99 -11.55
C LEU A 47 7.67 -7.67 -10.69
N LEU A 48 7.54 -8.99 -10.78
CA LEU A 48 6.56 -9.77 -10.02
C LEU A 48 7.00 -9.91 -8.56
N LEU A 49 6.17 -9.46 -7.60
CA LEU A 49 6.48 -9.54 -6.16
C LEU A 49 5.53 -10.44 -5.38
N TYR A 50 4.27 -10.56 -5.81
CA TYR A 50 3.28 -11.39 -5.13
C TYR A 50 2.48 -12.24 -6.11
N THR A 51 2.15 -13.46 -5.69
CA THR A 51 1.09 -14.29 -6.27
C THR A 51 0.16 -14.71 -5.14
N THR A 52 -1.14 -14.42 -5.29
CA THR A 52 -2.15 -14.74 -4.27
C THR A 52 -2.55 -16.21 -4.31
N GLN A 53 -3.31 -16.64 -3.30
CA GLN A 53 -3.89 -17.99 -3.28
C GLN A 53 -4.88 -18.22 -4.43
N GLN A 54 -5.52 -17.17 -4.94
CA GLN A 54 -6.46 -17.25 -6.07
C GLN A 54 -5.76 -17.08 -7.45
N GLY A 55 -4.43 -17.02 -7.47
CA GLY A 55 -3.63 -16.96 -8.71
C GLY A 55 -3.51 -15.57 -9.34
N GLU A 56 -3.93 -14.51 -8.66
CA GLU A 56 -3.67 -13.14 -9.09
C GLU A 56 -2.19 -12.81 -8.90
N LYS A 57 -1.64 -11.99 -9.80
CA LYS A 57 -0.23 -11.58 -9.79
C LYS A 57 -0.11 -10.09 -9.58
N ILE A 58 0.74 -9.69 -8.64
CA ILE A 58 0.97 -8.29 -8.31
C ILE A 58 2.43 -7.94 -8.59
N TYR A 59 2.61 -6.93 -9.41
CA TYR A 59 3.90 -6.43 -9.87
C TYR A 59 4.12 -5.00 -9.37
N ILE A 60 5.37 -4.58 -9.35
CA ILE A 60 5.69 -3.16 -9.51
C ILE A 60 6.05 -2.89 -10.97
N GLN A 61 5.67 -1.73 -11.48
CA GLN A 61 6.07 -1.23 -12.80
C GLN A 61 6.83 0.07 -12.64
N TYR A 62 8.06 0.11 -13.17
CA TYR A 62 8.98 1.22 -13.03
C TYR A 62 9.83 1.41 -14.30
N PRO A 63 10.37 2.61 -14.56
CA PRO A 63 10.25 3.84 -13.78
C PRO A 63 8.84 4.44 -13.78
N GLY A 64 8.53 5.23 -12.77
CA GLY A 64 7.27 5.95 -12.63
C GLY A 64 7.32 7.37 -13.21
N LYS A 65 6.17 8.06 -13.15
CA LYS A 65 6.01 9.40 -13.72
C LYS A 65 6.96 10.43 -13.10
N GLU A 66 7.27 10.26 -11.81
CA GLU A 66 8.09 11.22 -11.08
C GLU A 66 9.59 10.89 -11.17
N THR A 67 10.00 9.82 -11.85
CA THR A 67 11.43 9.42 -11.98
C THR A 67 12.28 10.51 -12.61
N LYS A 68 11.82 11.09 -13.72
CA LYS A 68 12.47 12.23 -14.39
C LYS A 68 11.42 13.29 -14.66
N THR A 69 11.68 14.50 -14.20
CA THR A 69 10.82 15.66 -14.40
C THR A 69 11.68 16.91 -14.48
N ASN A 70 11.19 17.93 -15.17
CA ASN A 70 11.90 19.20 -15.33
C ASN A 70 11.98 20.00 -14.01
N ASP A 71 11.08 19.72 -13.06
CA ASP A 71 11.11 20.32 -11.72
C ASP A 71 11.94 19.46 -10.77
N ILE A 72 13.13 19.94 -10.42
CA ILE A 72 14.08 19.24 -9.54
C ILE A 72 13.46 18.85 -8.19
N ASN A 73 12.52 19.65 -7.67
CA ASN A 73 11.86 19.39 -6.39
C ASN A 73 10.88 18.20 -6.44
N ARG A 74 10.52 17.77 -7.65
CA ARG A 74 9.57 16.70 -7.93
C ARG A 74 10.22 15.41 -8.42
N ILE A 75 11.54 15.37 -8.57
CA ILE A 75 12.26 14.17 -9.00
C ILE A 75 12.18 13.08 -7.92
N ARG A 76 11.76 11.87 -8.31
CA ARG A 76 11.63 10.67 -7.47
C ARG A 76 12.22 9.47 -8.22
N PRO A 77 13.54 9.27 -8.20
CA PRO A 77 14.20 8.26 -9.05
C PRO A 77 13.71 6.83 -8.79
N TRP A 78 13.21 6.58 -7.59
CA TRP A 78 12.69 5.28 -7.17
C TRP A 78 11.18 5.13 -7.37
N ASP A 79 10.51 6.08 -8.03
CA ASP A 79 9.07 6.02 -8.29
C ASP A 79 8.71 4.79 -9.13
N PHE A 80 7.62 4.14 -8.73
CA PHE A 80 7.01 3.00 -9.39
C PHE A 80 5.50 2.99 -9.16
N ARG A 81 4.77 2.12 -9.86
CA ARG A 81 3.35 1.90 -9.58
C ARG A 81 3.02 0.41 -9.48
N PRO A 82 2.12 -0.01 -8.58
CA PRO A 82 1.67 -1.39 -8.55
C PRO A 82 0.86 -1.72 -9.81
N LYS A 83 0.95 -2.95 -10.27
CA LYS A 83 0.10 -3.52 -11.32
C LYS A 83 -0.50 -4.81 -10.80
N LEU A 84 -1.80 -4.98 -10.94
CA LEU A 84 -2.49 -6.20 -10.54
C LEU A 84 -3.09 -6.87 -11.78
N LYS A 85 -2.69 -8.12 -11.99
CA LYS A 85 -3.19 -9.01 -13.03
C LYS A 85 -4.10 -10.04 -12.37
N LEU A 86 -5.35 -10.05 -12.79
CA LEU A 86 -6.37 -11.00 -12.34
C LEU A 86 -6.01 -12.41 -12.78
N ASN A 87 -6.65 -13.41 -12.17
CA ASN A 87 -6.44 -14.83 -12.51
C ASN A 87 -6.83 -15.17 -13.96
N ASN A 88 -7.74 -14.40 -14.57
CA ASN A 88 -8.11 -14.51 -15.99
C ASN A 88 -7.11 -13.82 -16.94
N GLY A 89 -6.00 -13.30 -16.41
CA GLY A 89 -4.94 -12.64 -17.18
C GLY A 89 -5.19 -11.17 -17.50
N CYS A 90 -6.35 -10.60 -17.19
CA CYS A 90 -6.63 -9.18 -17.40
C CYS A 90 -5.95 -8.31 -16.33
N TYR A 91 -5.44 -7.15 -16.70
CA TYR A 91 -4.97 -6.15 -15.74
C TYR A 91 -6.13 -5.26 -15.28
N ILE A 92 -6.17 -4.94 -14.00
CA ILE A 92 -7.02 -3.83 -13.53
C ILE A 92 -6.36 -2.50 -13.90
N LYS A 93 -7.16 -1.43 -13.95
CA LYS A 93 -6.64 -0.07 -14.12
C LYS A 93 -5.73 0.33 -12.95
N ASP A 94 -4.79 1.23 -13.22
CA ASP A 94 -3.98 1.86 -12.16
C ASP A 94 -4.92 2.68 -11.27
N LEU A 95 -4.92 2.39 -9.97
CA LEU A 95 -5.82 3.01 -9.00
C LEU A 95 -5.24 4.33 -8.48
N SER A 96 -6.06 5.38 -8.52
CA SER A 96 -5.84 6.60 -7.76
C SER A 96 -6.31 6.43 -6.30
N PHE A 97 -5.97 7.38 -5.43
CA PHE A 97 -6.54 7.38 -4.07
C PHE A 97 -8.06 7.54 -4.07
N ALA A 98 -8.62 8.30 -5.01
CA ALA A 98 -10.06 8.43 -5.17
C ALA A 98 -10.70 7.07 -5.49
N ASP A 99 -10.10 6.30 -6.40
CA ASP A 99 -10.58 4.95 -6.74
C ASP A 99 -10.61 4.02 -5.52
N ILE A 100 -9.59 4.09 -4.66
CA ILE A 100 -9.53 3.32 -3.42
C ILE A 100 -10.64 3.76 -2.46
N TRP A 101 -10.94 5.06 -2.37
CA TRP A 101 -12.00 5.56 -1.51
C TRP A 101 -13.40 5.19 -2.04
N ASP A 102 -13.58 5.17 -3.36
CA ASP A 102 -14.81 4.68 -4.00
C ASP A 102 -14.99 3.18 -3.74
N ASP A 103 -13.91 2.40 -3.79
CA ASP A 103 -13.92 0.97 -3.45
C ASP A 103 -14.30 0.76 -1.97
N LEU A 104 -13.76 1.58 -1.06
CA LEU A 104 -14.14 1.56 0.36
C LEU A 104 -15.61 1.97 0.57
N TYR A 105 -16.09 2.96 -0.20
CA TYR A 105 -17.49 3.37 -0.16
C TYR A 105 -18.42 2.23 -0.63
N GLY A 106 -18.01 1.47 -1.65
CA GLY A 106 -18.75 0.32 -2.16
C GLY A 106 -19.00 -0.77 -1.12
N ILE A 107 -18.15 -0.85 -0.09
CA ILE A 107 -18.25 -1.85 0.99
C ILE A 107 -18.83 -1.28 2.30
N LYS A 108 -19.39 -0.07 2.27
CA LYS A 108 -19.90 0.64 3.46
C LYS A 108 -21.05 -0.07 4.18
N GLU A 109 -21.88 -0.82 3.45
CA GLU A 109 -23.06 -1.51 3.98
C GLU A 109 -22.71 -2.85 4.66
N LEU A 110 -21.42 -3.22 4.68
CA LEU A 110 -20.96 -4.38 5.42
C LEU A 110 -21.13 -4.19 6.93
N GLN A 111 -21.13 -5.32 7.63
CA GLN A 111 -21.21 -5.34 9.09
C GLN A 111 -20.08 -4.49 9.69
N LYS A 112 -20.41 -3.73 10.75
CA LYS A 112 -19.45 -2.87 11.46
C LYS A 112 -18.19 -3.62 11.88
N GLU A 113 -18.32 -4.90 12.19
CA GLU A 113 -17.22 -5.78 12.54
C GLU A 113 -16.23 -5.99 11.38
N THR A 114 -16.72 -6.25 10.17
CA THR A 114 -15.87 -6.36 8.97
C THR A 114 -15.11 -5.07 8.69
N LEU A 115 -15.76 -3.91 8.83
CA LEU A 115 -15.11 -2.61 8.68
C LEU A 115 -14.05 -2.37 9.78
N ALA A 116 -14.32 -2.77 11.03
CA ALA A 116 -13.36 -2.68 12.13
C ALA A 116 -12.14 -3.59 11.93
N ILE A 117 -12.34 -4.78 11.38
CA ILE A 117 -11.26 -5.69 10.98
C ILE A 117 -10.43 -5.04 9.87
N LEU A 118 -11.05 -4.46 8.85
CA LEU A 118 -10.32 -3.78 7.76
C LEU A 118 -9.53 -2.56 8.25
N VAL A 119 -10.08 -1.78 9.19
CA VAL A 119 -9.34 -0.72 9.89
C VAL A 119 -8.09 -1.29 10.58
N THR A 120 -8.24 -2.44 11.23
CA THR A 120 -7.13 -3.09 11.93
C THR A 120 -6.07 -3.60 10.95
N VAL A 121 -6.47 -4.17 9.81
CA VAL A 121 -5.56 -4.56 8.73
C VAL A 121 -4.76 -3.37 8.21
N PHE A 122 -5.40 -2.24 7.88
CA PHE A 122 -4.68 -1.05 7.41
C PHE A 122 -3.76 -0.47 8.48
N PHE A 123 -4.14 -0.53 9.76
CA PHE A 123 -3.25 -0.14 10.84
C PHE A 123 -2.01 -1.04 10.91
N ARG A 124 -2.20 -2.36 10.84
CA ARG A 124 -1.10 -3.34 10.84
C ARG A 124 -0.15 -3.14 9.65
N MET A 125 -0.70 -2.85 8.47
CA MET A 125 0.07 -2.50 7.27
C MET A 125 0.86 -1.18 7.44
N ALA A 126 0.29 -0.19 8.13
CA ALA A 126 0.94 1.11 8.35
C ALA A 126 2.20 0.99 9.22
N PHE A 127 2.24 -0.02 10.08
CA PHE A 127 3.36 -0.32 10.97
C PHE A 127 4.13 -1.58 10.60
N MET A 128 3.89 -2.16 9.43
CA MET A 128 4.60 -3.34 8.93
C MET A 128 4.60 -4.53 9.91
N ILE A 129 3.47 -4.77 10.56
CA ILE A 129 3.34 -5.82 11.59
C ILE A 129 3.42 -7.20 10.95
N ASP A 130 2.52 -7.47 10.00
CA ASP A 130 2.43 -8.76 9.28
C ASP A 130 3.43 -8.79 8.13
N THR A 131 4.71 -8.57 8.43
CA THR A 131 5.76 -8.60 7.41
C THR A 131 6.96 -9.42 7.85
N GLU A 132 7.48 -10.19 6.90
CA GLU A 132 8.59 -11.11 7.10
C GLU A 132 9.70 -10.82 6.07
N PRO A 133 10.99 -10.94 6.46
CA PRO A 133 12.08 -10.76 5.52
C PRO A 133 12.11 -11.92 4.53
N VAL A 134 11.96 -11.60 3.25
CA VAL A 134 12.11 -12.53 2.13
C VAL A 134 13.32 -12.16 1.30
N CYS A 135 13.96 -13.15 0.69
CA CYS A 135 14.97 -12.98 -0.33
C CYS A 135 14.50 -13.81 -1.53
N SER A 136 14.16 -13.16 -2.63
CA SER A 136 13.48 -13.83 -3.74
C SER A 136 14.07 -13.43 -5.09
N GLU A 137 14.14 -14.41 -5.97
CA GLU A 137 14.43 -14.24 -7.38
C GLU A 137 13.15 -13.85 -8.11
N CYS A 138 12.96 -12.55 -8.29
CA CYS A 138 11.72 -11.99 -8.81
C CYS A 138 11.81 -11.92 -10.34
N CYS A 139 10.91 -12.61 -11.03
CA CYS A 139 10.83 -12.55 -12.48
C CYS A 139 10.41 -11.14 -12.93
N PHE A 140 11.05 -10.63 -13.98
CA PHE A 140 10.67 -9.38 -14.61
C PHE A 140 10.45 -9.51 -16.11
N MET A 141 9.65 -8.58 -16.64
CA MET A 141 9.46 -8.35 -18.07
C MET A 141 9.67 -6.86 -18.33
N ASP A 142 10.52 -6.54 -19.30
CA ASP A 142 10.68 -5.18 -19.80
C ASP A 142 9.69 -4.98 -20.93
N MET A 143 8.87 -3.94 -20.82
CA MET A 143 7.79 -3.62 -21.75
C MET A 143 8.11 -2.32 -22.45
N ASN A 144 8.13 -2.35 -23.78
CA ASN A 144 8.11 -1.14 -24.58
C ASN A 144 6.67 -0.62 -24.63
N LEU A 145 6.41 0.52 -23.99
CA LEU A 145 5.05 1.06 -23.88
C LEU A 145 4.58 1.84 -25.12
N LEU A 146 5.49 2.18 -26.04
CA LEU A 146 5.14 2.86 -27.29
C LEU A 146 4.42 1.92 -28.26
N ASN A 147 4.87 0.66 -28.32
CA ASN A 147 4.30 -0.36 -29.21
C ASN A 147 3.64 -1.53 -28.46
N GLN A 148 3.66 -1.52 -27.12
CA GLN A 148 3.08 -2.55 -26.25
C GLN A 148 3.70 -3.96 -26.45
N VAL A 149 5.01 -4.02 -26.73
CA VAL A 149 5.75 -5.27 -26.97
C VAL A 149 6.72 -5.57 -25.83
N GLU A 150 6.92 -6.85 -25.52
CA GLU A 150 8.00 -7.32 -24.62
C GLU A 150 9.36 -6.99 -25.25
N ALA A 151 10.16 -6.19 -24.54
CA ALA A 151 11.52 -5.81 -24.92
C ALA A 151 12.58 -6.73 -24.28
N GLY A 152 12.22 -7.44 -23.21
CA GLY A 152 13.12 -8.37 -22.53
C GLY A 152 12.48 -9.04 -21.32
N ARG A 153 13.17 -10.03 -20.76
CA ARG A 153 12.78 -10.71 -19.52
C ARG A 153 14.00 -11.14 -18.73
N GLY A 154 13.82 -11.36 -17.44
CA GLY A 154 14.91 -11.85 -16.60
C GLY A 154 14.52 -12.03 -15.15
N ILE A 155 15.53 -12.07 -14.29
CA ILE A 155 15.38 -12.26 -12.84
C ILE A 155 16.10 -11.12 -12.13
N GLN A 156 15.43 -10.53 -11.15
CA GLN A 156 16.00 -9.56 -10.22
C GLN A 156 15.93 -10.15 -8.82
N ARG A 157 17.08 -10.32 -8.17
CA ARG A 157 17.11 -10.68 -6.75
C ARG A 157 16.71 -9.47 -5.91
N LEU A 158 15.77 -9.64 -5.00
CA LEU A 158 15.34 -8.61 -4.06
C LEU A 158 15.22 -9.20 -2.66
N LYS A 159 15.69 -8.46 -1.65
CA LYS A 159 15.51 -8.79 -0.24
C LYS A 159 14.71 -7.69 0.44
N TRP A 160 13.51 -7.98 0.92
CA TRP A 160 12.60 -7.01 1.52
C TRP A 160 11.73 -7.65 2.61
N TYR A 161 11.10 -6.85 3.45
CA TYR A 161 10.01 -7.29 4.31
C TYR A 161 8.71 -7.36 3.48
N SER A 162 8.30 -8.57 3.15
CA SER A 162 7.09 -8.88 2.39
C SER A 162 5.88 -8.90 3.31
N TYR A 163 4.74 -8.33 2.86
CA TYR A 163 3.47 -8.48 3.57
C TYR A 163 3.00 -9.94 3.54
N LYS A 164 2.61 -10.46 4.70
CA LYS A 164 2.20 -11.85 4.94
C LYS A 164 0.97 -11.86 5.86
N PRO A 165 -0.21 -11.51 5.34
CA PRO A 165 -1.42 -11.51 6.14
C PRO A 165 -1.79 -12.93 6.59
N ASN A 166 -2.46 -13.04 7.75
CA ASN A 166 -2.99 -14.31 8.24
C ASN A 166 -3.99 -14.91 7.22
N THR A 167 -3.80 -16.19 6.85
CA THR A 167 -4.61 -16.87 5.83
C THR A 167 -6.09 -16.96 6.18
N GLU A 168 -6.43 -17.29 7.43
CA GLU A 168 -7.83 -17.39 7.87
C GLU A 168 -8.51 -16.02 7.88
N LEU A 169 -7.77 -14.97 8.25
CA LEU A 169 -8.24 -13.59 8.12
C LEU A 169 -8.51 -13.23 6.66
N MET A 170 -7.61 -13.55 5.73
CA MET A 170 -7.82 -13.29 4.30
C MET A 170 -9.01 -14.07 3.76
N LYS A 171 -9.18 -15.32 4.18
CA LYS A 171 -10.34 -16.15 3.82
C LYS A 171 -11.65 -15.52 4.30
N TYR A 172 -11.71 -15.10 5.57
CA TYR A 172 -12.86 -14.41 6.13
C TYR A 172 -13.18 -13.11 5.38
N LEU A 173 -12.17 -12.27 5.12
CA LEU A 173 -12.38 -11.00 4.40
C LEU A 173 -12.82 -11.23 2.95
N ASN A 174 -12.26 -12.22 2.26
CA ASN A 174 -12.71 -12.60 0.93
C ASN A 174 -14.17 -13.10 0.93
N GLN A 175 -14.59 -13.84 1.95
CA GLN A 175 -15.97 -14.33 2.07
C GLN A 175 -16.97 -13.21 2.39
N THR A 176 -16.57 -12.23 3.20
CA THR A 176 -17.46 -11.16 3.67
C THR A 176 -17.52 -9.97 2.73
N ILE A 177 -16.36 -9.54 2.19
CA ILE A 177 -16.28 -8.41 1.26
C ILE A 177 -16.49 -8.87 -0.19
N GLY A 178 -16.09 -10.10 -0.52
CA GLY A 178 -16.11 -10.61 -1.89
C GLY A 178 -14.90 -10.12 -2.69
N LYS A 179 -15.17 -9.52 -3.85
CA LYS A 179 -14.14 -9.03 -4.77
C LYS A 179 -14.24 -7.52 -4.95
N ILE A 180 -13.09 -6.87 -5.00
CA ILE A 180 -12.98 -5.44 -5.33
C ILE A 180 -12.38 -5.36 -6.74
N ARG A 181 -13.12 -4.75 -7.68
CA ARG A 181 -12.70 -4.63 -9.09
C ARG A 181 -12.30 -5.97 -9.73
N GLY A 182 -12.99 -7.05 -9.34
CA GLY A 182 -12.74 -8.41 -9.81
C GLY A 182 -11.58 -9.14 -9.12
N ALA A 183 -10.81 -8.47 -8.28
CA ALA A 183 -9.70 -9.05 -7.53
C ALA A 183 -10.13 -9.52 -6.14
N SER A 184 -9.46 -10.54 -5.61
CA SER A 184 -9.54 -10.94 -4.20
C SER A 184 -9.10 -9.79 -3.27
N ILE A 185 -9.56 -9.83 -2.01
CA ILE A 185 -9.13 -8.90 -0.97
C ILE A 185 -7.64 -9.04 -0.68
N GLU A 186 -7.12 -10.27 -0.74
CA GLU A 186 -5.68 -10.52 -0.64
C GLU A 186 -4.90 -9.75 -1.71
N ALA A 187 -5.32 -9.86 -2.99
CA ALA A 187 -4.69 -9.15 -4.09
C ALA A 187 -4.81 -7.62 -3.93
N TYR A 188 -5.98 -7.14 -3.49
CA TYR A 188 -6.22 -5.72 -3.24
C TYR A 188 -5.33 -5.16 -2.12
N LEU A 189 -5.10 -5.93 -1.05
CA LEU A 189 -4.20 -5.54 0.04
C LEU A 189 -2.73 -5.57 -0.38
N TYR A 190 -2.30 -6.54 -1.20
CA TYR A 190 -0.96 -6.52 -1.79
C TYR A 190 -0.74 -5.33 -2.72
N TYR A 191 -1.76 -4.96 -3.51
CA TYR A 191 -1.71 -3.74 -4.32
C TYR A 191 -1.52 -2.51 -3.43
N ASN A 192 -2.30 -2.40 -2.34
CA ASN A 192 -2.18 -1.30 -1.38
C ASN A 192 -0.82 -1.28 -0.68
N ASP A 193 -0.25 -2.42 -0.29
CA ASP A 193 1.08 -2.51 0.32
C ASP A 193 2.18 -1.95 -0.60
N LEU A 194 2.14 -2.31 -1.89
CA LEU A 194 3.09 -1.77 -2.86
C LEU A 194 2.85 -0.29 -3.16
N LEU A 195 1.59 0.15 -3.17
CA LEU A 195 1.26 1.56 -3.36
C LEU A 195 1.89 2.41 -2.25
N VAL A 196 1.71 1.99 -0.99
CA VAL A 196 2.25 2.71 0.16
C VAL A 196 3.77 2.55 0.29
N GLN A 197 4.34 1.47 -0.23
CA GLN A 197 5.79 1.32 -0.37
C GLN A 197 6.36 2.35 -1.36
N ASN A 198 5.66 2.62 -2.48
CA ASN A 198 6.07 3.68 -3.39
C ASN A 198 6.02 5.05 -2.71
N GLU A 199 4.95 5.34 -1.96
CA GLU A 199 4.84 6.59 -1.20
C GLU A 199 6.00 6.75 -0.20
N ASP A 200 6.39 5.68 0.50
CA ASP A 200 7.58 5.69 1.36
C ASP A 200 8.86 6.04 0.60
N CYS A 201 9.13 5.39 -0.54
CA CYS A 201 10.28 5.71 -1.38
C CYS A 201 10.29 7.17 -1.83
N LYS A 202 9.14 7.70 -2.24
CA LYS A 202 9.00 9.08 -2.73
C LYS A 202 9.24 10.11 -1.64
N TYR A 203 8.59 9.97 -0.49
CA TYR A 203 8.72 10.92 0.60
C TYR A 203 10.08 10.83 1.28
N PHE A 204 10.66 9.62 1.37
CA PHE A 204 12.03 9.47 1.85
C PHE A 204 13.01 10.23 0.96
N TYR A 205 13.00 9.97 -0.36
CA TYR A 205 13.90 10.63 -1.29
C TYR A 205 13.74 12.16 -1.26
N LYS A 206 12.49 12.64 -1.27
CA LYS A 206 12.18 14.06 -1.16
C LYS A 206 12.82 14.70 0.08
N ASP A 207 12.67 14.08 1.24
CA ASP A 207 13.16 14.67 2.47
C ASP A 207 14.68 14.56 2.60
N THR A 208 15.28 13.42 2.25
CA THR A 208 16.70 13.17 2.52
C THR A 208 17.64 13.61 1.40
N HIS A 209 17.21 13.59 0.13
CA HIS A 209 18.06 13.88 -1.02
C HIS A 209 17.76 15.24 -1.68
N ILE A 210 16.53 15.76 -1.55
CA ILE A 210 16.17 17.06 -2.14
C ILE A 210 16.16 18.15 -1.07
N ASN A 211 15.47 17.89 0.05
CA ASN A 211 15.36 18.87 1.13
C ASN A 211 16.49 18.76 2.17
N GLU A 212 17.38 17.77 2.01
CA GLU A 212 18.56 17.52 2.88
C GLU A 212 18.23 17.52 4.39
N LYS A 213 17.08 16.94 4.75
CA LYS A 213 16.60 16.88 6.14
C LYS A 213 16.27 15.46 6.56
N LYS A 214 16.08 15.28 7.87
CA LYS A 214 15.57 14.03 8.43
C LYS A 214 14.20 13.70 7.83
N TRP A 215 14.05 12.44 7.39
CA TRP A 215 12.80 11.96 6.84
C TRP A 215 11.63 12.11 7.83
N ASN A 216 10.54 12.73 7.36
CA ASN A 216 9.29 12.77 8.11
C ASN A 216 8.60 11.41 8.04
N THR A 217 8.79 10.59 9.08
CA THR A 217 8.25 9.23 9.17
C THR A 217 6.72 9.17 9.21
N LYS A 218 6.03 10.30 9.40
CA LYS A 218 4.56 10.38 9.32
C LYS A 218 4.06 10.51 7.87
N ALA A 219 4.93 10.81 6.91
CA ALA A 219 4.59 10.81 5.49
C ALA A 219 4.78 9.41 4.87
N GLY A 220 4.28 9.23 3.65
CA GLY A 220 4.37 7.97 2.91
C GLY A 220 3.27 6.97 3.28
N ARG A 221 3.68 5.82 3.77
CA ARG A 221 2.80 4.72 4.18
C ARG A 221 1.86 5.10 5.33
N TYR A 222 2.39 5.78 6.34
CA TYR A 222 1.63 6.08 7.55
C TYR A 222 0.43 6.99 7.26
N ASN A 223 0.63 8.20 6.73
CA ASN A 223 -0.48 9.11 6.44
C ASN A 223 -1.46 8.54 5.40
N THR A 224 -0.99 7.78 4.41
CA THR A 224 -1.85 7.17 3.38
C THR A 224 -2.82 6.16 3.99
N LEU A 225 -2.32 5.16 4.72
CA LEU A 225 -3.17 4.13 5.32
C LEU A 225 -4.03 4.70 6.46
N MET A 226 -3.51 5.64 7.25
CA MET A 226 -4.30 6.33 8.27
C MET A 226 -5.42 7.18 7.65
N THR A 227 -5.24 7.66 6.40
CA THR A 227 -6.31 8.34 5.66
C THR A 227 -7.38 7.35 5.22
N HIS A 228 -7.01 6.16 4.76
CA HIS A 228 -7.99 5.09 4.44
C HIS A 228 -8.82 4.73 5.68
N ILE A 229 -8.19 4.63 6.85
CA ILE A 229 -8.89 4.40 8.11
C ILE A 229 -9.87 5.54 8.43
N SER A 230 -9.50 6.81 8.21
CA SER A 230 -10.43 7.92 8.43
C SER A 230 -11.60 7.95 7.45
N VAL A 231 -11.41 7.45 6.22
CA VAL A 231 -12.53 7.22 5.29
C VAL A 231 -13.46 6.15 5.85
N ILE A 232 -12.93 5.01 6.31
CA ILE A 232 -13.76 3.96 6.94
C ILE A 232 -14.49 4.48 8.19
N GLU A 233 -13.82 5.26 9.04
CA GLU A 233 -14.43 5.90 10.21
C GLU A 233 -15.64 6.76 9.82
N PHE A 234 -15.52 7.54 8.75
CA PHE A 234 -16.64 8.29 8.18
C PHE A 234 -17.77 7.37 7.69
N LEU A 235 -17.43 6.32 6.95
CA LEU A 235 -18.42 5.35 6.44
C LEU A 235 -19.17 4.59 7.54
N GLN A 236 -18.50 4.33 8.68
CA GLN A 236 -19.12 3.76 9.87
C GLN A 236 -20.10 4.72 10.59
N GLY A 237 -20.20 5.99 10.15
CA GLY A 237 -20.96 7.03 10.82
C GLY A 237 -20.29 7.60 12.07
N ASN A 238 -19.00 7.30 12.29
CA ASN A 238 -18.26 7.76 13.45
C ASN A 238 -17.71 9.19 13.29
N MET A 239 -17.72 9.72 12.07
CA MET A 239 -17.29 11.08 11.73
C MET A 239 -18.34 11.76 10.83
N LYS A 240 -18.58 13.05 11.02
CA LYS A 240 -19.47 13.85 10.16
C LYS A 240 -18.77 14.24 8.86
N PHE A 241 -19.53 14.46 7.79
CA PHE A 241 -19.02 14.93 6.50
C PHE A 241 -18.15 16.20 6.62
N SER A 242 -18.60 17.21 7.37
CA SER A 242 -17.85 18.45 7.56
C SER A 242 -16.48 18.22 8.25
N GLN A 243 -16.37 17.21 9.11
CA GLN A 243 -15.13 16.90 9.80
C GLN A 243 -14.11 16.25 8.86
N ILE A 244 -14.54 15.28 8.05
CA ILE A 244 -13.63 14.62 7.09
C ILE A 244 -13.17 15.59 6.01
N MET A 245 -14.05 16.44 5.48
CA MET A 245 -13.69 17.46 4.49
C MET A 245 -12.69 18.48 5.04
N ASN A 246 -12.91 18.97 6.27
CA ASN A 246 -11.98 19.89 6.92
C ASN A 246 -10.61 19.23 7.15
N LYS A 247 -10.56 17.93 7.49
CA LYS A 247 -9.28 17.19 7.58
C LYS A 247 -8.55 17.17 6.24
N PHE A 248 -9.23 16.79 5.16
CA PHE A 248 -8.62 16.73 3.83
C PHE A 248 -8.12 18.09 3.35
N GLN A 249 -8.90 19.15 3.59
CA GLN A 249 -8.52 20.52 3.26
C GLN A 249 -7.23 20.94 4.00
N ARG A 250 -7.20 20.76 5.33
CA ARG A 250 -6.03 21.14 6.15
C ARG A 250 -4.81 20.27 5.87
N GLY A 251 -5.02 18.99 5.59
CA GLY A 251 -3.96 18.03 5.29
C GLY A 251 -3.52 18.03 3.83
N ARG A 252 -4.03 18.95 2.99
CA ARG A 252 -3.67 19.08 1.56
C ARG A 252 -3.82 17.75 0.80
N GLY A 253 -4.98 17.11 0.96
CA GLY A 253 -5.32 15.86 0.28
C GLY A 253 -5.07 14.58 1.08
N VAL A 254 -4.55 14.67 2.31
CA VAL A 254 -4.53 13.56 3.27
C VAL A 254 -5.30 13.89 4.54
N ALA A 255 -5.88 12.88 5.18
CA ALA A 255 -6.72 13.04 6.36
C ALA A 255 -6.49 11.90 7.36
N PRO A 256 -5.29 11.77 7.96
CA PRO A 256 -4.99 10.67 8.86
C PRO A 256 -5.95 10.62 10.07
N VAL A 257 -6.34 9.40 10.45
CA VAL A 257 -7.14 9.14 11.65
C VAL A 257 -6.40 9.57 12.92
N THR A 258 -7.15 10.09 13.90
CA THR A 258 -6.58 10.46 15.21
C THR A 258 -6.55 9.23 16.12
N GLN A 259 -5.65 9.18 17.10
CA GLN A 259 -5.52 8.04 17.99
C GLN A 259 -6.83 7.71 18.74
N LYS A 260 -7.56 8.72 19.22
CA LYS A 260 -8.87 8.52 19.87
C LYS A 260 -9.88 7.86 18.92
N SER A 261 -9.89 8.28 17.66
CA SER A 261 -10.84 7.82 16.67
C SER A 261 -10.49 6.43 16.14
N LEU A 262 -9.19 6.13 16.07
CA LEU A 262 -8.68 4.83 15.65
C LEU A 262 -9.26 3.69 16.51
N TYR A 263 -9.22 3.84 17.83
CA TYR A 263 -9.74 2.83 18.77
C TYR A 263 -11.25 2.60 18.61
N LYS A 264 -11.99 3.68 18.31
CA LYS A 264 -13.43 3.61 18.03
C LYS A 264 -13.70 2.92 16.69
N ALA A 265 -12.95 3.28 15.65
CA ALA A 265 -13.12 2.74 14.31
C ALA A 265 -12.75 1.26 14.21
N SER A 266 -11.78 0.81 15.02
CA SER A 266 -11.38 -0.59 15.14
C SER A 266 -12.24 -1.41 16.10
N ASN A 267 -13.30 -0.84 16.69
CA ASN A 267 -14.12 -1.49 17.70
C ASN A 267 -13.29 -2.15 18.83
N GLY A 268 -12.24 -1.47 19.30
CA GLY A 268 -11.36 -1.99 20.35
C GLY A 268 -10.32 -3.04 19.93
N LEU A 269 -10.28 -3.48 18.67
CA LEU A 269 -9.23 -4.39 18.17
C LEU A 269 -7.83 -3.75 18.21
N ILE A 270 -7.75 -2.42 18.11
CA ILE A 270 -6.53 -1.67 18.36
C ILE A 270 -6.67 -1.06 19.75
N THR A 271 -5.67 -1.28 20.60
CA THR A 271 -5.62 -0.80 21.98
C THR A 271 -4.39 0.07 22.22
N LYS A 272 -4.24 0.60 23.44
CA LYS A 272 -3.14 1.48 23.83
C LYS A 272 -1.90 0.70 24.22
#